data_AF-A0A4R6SS63-F1
#
_entry.id   AF-A0A4R6SS63-F1
#
_cell.length_a   1.000
_cell.length_b   1.000
_cell.length_c   1.000
_cell.angle_alpha   90.00
_cell.angle_beta   90.00
_cell.angle_gamma   90.00
#
_symmetry.space_group_name_H-M   'P 1'
#
loop_
_entity.id
_entity.type
_entity.pdbx_description
1 polymer ?
#
loop_
_entity_poly.entity_id
_entity_poly.type
_entity_poly.pdbx_seq_one_letter_code
_entity_poly.pdbx_strand_id
1 'polypeptide(L)'
;MSEIHTDNGHHDHEHGDHAGLSKKKIWQVFGILLLITMIEFFIALWVLPKGYMSHSVGNFVYIALTLVKAYYIVAYFMHLKYEKLGLQLALSISFIFIGYFIVLMLIEGGYLHLHMPLV
;
A
#
# COMPACT_ATOMS: atom_id res chain seq x y z
N MET A 1 -0.66 17.18 66.28
CA MET A 1 0.26 17.51 65.18
C MET A 1 -0.41 17.04 63.90
N SER A 2 -1.07 17.95 63.21
CA SER A 2 -1.86 17.73 61.99
C SER A 2 -0.97 17.84 60.76
N GLU A 3 -1.16 16.89 59.82
CA GLU A 3 -0.77 16.92 58.40
C GLU A 3 0.74 17.11 58.12
N ILE A 4 1.35 16.32 57.25
CA ILE A 4 1.35 16.56 55.80
C ILE A 4 1.59 15.21 55.10
N HIS A 5 0.59 14.77 54.35
CA HIS A 5 0.83 13.90 53.20
C HIS A 5 1.54 14.75 52.14
N THR A 6 2.82 14.49 51.91
CA THR A 6 3.53 15.05 50.75
C THR A 6 3.24 14.15 49.55
N ASP A 7 2.09 14.38 48.94
CA ASP A 7 1.89 14.14 47.51
C ASP A 7 2.92 15.02 46.78
N ASN A 8 3.92 14.41 46.14
CA ASN A 8 4.80 15.09 45.19
C ASN A 8 5.59 14.07 44.38
N GLY A 9 5.27 14.01 43.09
CA GLY A 9 6.06 13.33 42.09
C GLY A 9 5.40 12.09 41.53
N HIS A 10 4.16 12.23 41.02
CA HIS A 10 3.85 11.55 39.76
C HIS A 10 4.96 11.95 38.77
N HIS A 11 5.99 11.12 38.69
CA HIS A 11 6.85 11.07 37.52
C HIS A 11 5.92 10.69 36.38
N ASP A 12 5.40 11.72 35.71
CA ASP A 12 5.01 11.64 34.32
C ASP A 12 6.24 11.12 33.58
N HIS A 13 6.32 9.79 33.49
CA HIS A 13 7.11 9.11 32.50
C HIS A 13 6.44 9.41 31.15
N GLU A 14 6.62 10.66 30.69
CA GLU A 14 6.74 10.99 29.28
C GLU A 14 7.89 10.14 28.73
N HIS A 15 7.58 8.88 28.43
CA HIS A 15 8.35 8.09 27.49
C HIS A 15 8.08 8.69 26.11
N GLY A 16 8.78 9.79 25.88
CA GLY A 16 9.18 10.19 24.56
C GLY A 16 9.76 8.99 23.82
N ASP A 17 9.27 8.87 22.60
CA ASP A 17 10.13 8.74 21.44
C ASP A 17 10.79 7.39 21.12
N HIS A 18 10.48 6.98 19.87
CA HIS A 18 11.26 6.17 18.95
C HIS A 18 11.17 4.64 19.04
N ALA A 19 10.45 4.04 18.07
CA ALA A 19 11.02 3.09 17.10
C ALA A 19 10.00 2.10 16.50
N GLY A 20 8.78 2.00 17.04
CA GLY A 20 7.80 1.03 16.58
C GLY A 20 6.46 1.68 16.29
N LEU A 21 5.94 1.48 15.08
CA LEU A 21 4.54 1.79 14.81
C LEU A 21 3.68 1.19 15.94
N SER A 22 2.92 2.01 16.66
CA SER A 22 2.05 1.52 17.75
C SER A 22 1.20 0.34 17.25
N LYS A 23 1.15 -0.76 18.02
CA LYS A 23 0.39 -1.98 17.66
C LYS A 23 -1.03 -1.66 17.19
N LYS A 24 -1.64 -0.63 17.78
CA LYS A 24 -2.97 -0.10 17.42
C LYS A 24 -3.07 0.36 15.96
N LYS A 25 -2.06 1.04 15.45
CA LYS A 25 -2.01 1.55 14.08
C LYS A 25 -1.72 0.44 13.06
N ILE A 26 -0.88 -0.54 13.40
CA ILE A 26 -0.67 -1.74 12.56
C ILE A 26 -2.00 -2.45 12.35
N TRP A 27 -2.76 -2.66 13.42
CA TRP A 27 -4.05 -3.34 13.36
C TRP A 27 -5.10 -2.52 12.59
N GLN A 28 -5.08 -1.19 12.73
CA GLN A 28 -5.92 -0.29 11.94
C GLN A 28 -5.62 -0.40 10.44
N VAL A 29 -4.34 -0.32 10.06
CA VAL A 29 -3.92 -0.38 8.66
C VAL A 29 -4.17 -1.77 8.06
N PHE A 30 -3.90 -2.83 8.82
CA PHE A 30 -4.26 -4.20 8.45
C PHE A 30 -5.76 -4.36 8.17
N GLY A 31 -6.63 -3.81 9.02
CA GLY A 31 -8.07 -3.86 8.80
C GLY A 31 -8.51 -3.14 7.51
N ILE A 32 -7.91 -1.99 7.20
CA ILE A 32 -8.16 -1.26 5.94
C ILE A 32 -7.70 -2.08 4.73
N LEU A 33 -6.52 -2.69 4.81
CA LEU A 33 -5.96 -3.53 3.74
C LEU A 33 -6.79 -4.79 3.50
N LEU A 34 -7.28 -5.42 4.57
CA LEU A 34 -8.21 -6.54 4.51
C LEU A 34 -9.51 -6.11 3.81
N LEU A 35 -10.09 -4.99 4.23
CA LEU A 35 -11.33 -4.48 3.64
C LEU A 35 -11.18 -4.19 2.14
N ILE A 36 -10.11 -3.50 1.73
CA ILE A 36 -9.81 -3.25 0.31
C ILE A 36 -9.71 -4.58 -0.45
N THR A 37 -9.00 -5.55 0.10
CA THR A 37 -8.82 -6.87 -0.52
C THR A 37 -10.14 -7.64 -0.67
N MET A 38 -11.02 -7.58 0.34
CA MET A 38 -12.35 -8.18 0.27
C MET A 38 -13.20 -7.54 -0.82
N ILE A 39 -13.15 -6.21 -0.94
CA ILE A 39 -13.85 -5.46 -2.00
C ILE A 39 -13.30 -5.85 -3.38
N GLU A 40 -11.97 -5.93 -3.53
CA GLU A 40 -11.32 -6.36 -4.77
C GLU A 40 -11.79 -7.76 -5.21
N PHE A 41 -11.79 -8.74 -4.30
CA PHE A 41 -12.29 -10.08 -4.60
C PHE A 41 -13.78 -10.10 -4.93
N PHE A 42 -14.60 -9.30 -4.24
CA PHE A 42 -16.02 -9.20 -4.54
C PHE A 42 -16.26 -8.64 -5.94
N ILE A 43 -15.53 -7.60 -6.33
CA ILE A 43 -15.61 -7.02 -7.69
C ILE A 43 -15.18 -8.07 -8.72
N ALA A 44 -14.03 -8.72 -8.52
CA ALA A 44 -13.47 -9.69 -9.43
C ALA A 44 -14.35 -10.94 -9.63
N LEU A 45 -14.90 -11.50 -8.54
CA LEU A 45 -15.65 -12.76 -8.58
C LEU A 45 -17.16 -12.58 -8.78
N TRP A 46 -17.73 -11.46 -8.36
CA TRP A 46 -19.19 -11.25 -8.42
C TRP A 46 -19.58 -10.22 -9.48
N VAL A 47 -18.93 -9.06 -9.50
CA VAL A 47 -19.37 -7.92 -10.33
C VAL A 47 -19.00 -8.13 -11.80
N LEU A 48 -17.79 -8.59 -12.10
CA LEU A 48 -17.35 -8.85 -13.48
C LEU A 48 -18.12 -10.02 -14.13
N PRO A 49 -18.33 -11.19 -13.48
CA PRO A 49 -18.96 -12.33 -14.15
C PRO A 49 -20.47 -12.18 -14.32
N LYS A 50 -21.14 -11.39 -13.47
CA LYS A 50 -22.61 -11.21 -13.53
C LYS A 50 -23.07 -10.04 -14.40
N GLY A 51 -22.14 -9.31 -15.05
CA GLY A 51 -22.49 -8.28 -16.04
C GLY A 51 -23.18 -7.03 -15.49
N TYR A 52 -23.14 -6.79 -14.17
CA TYR A 52 -23.74 -5.59 -13.56
C TYR A 52 -23.01 -4.28 -13.93
N MET A 53 -21.78 -4.37 -14.43
CA MET A 53 -20.97 -3.23 -14.84
C MET A 53 -20.15 -3.58 -16.09
N SER A 54 -19.92 -2.61 -16.97
CA SER A 54 -19.04 -2.81 -18.13
C SER A 54 -17.67 -3.31 -17.68
N HIS A 55 -17.17 -4.38 -18.30
CA HIS A 55 -15.89 -5.01 -17.96
C HIS A 55 -14.73 -4.00 -17.90
N SER A 56 -14.75 -2.98 -18.75
CA SER A 56 -13.74 -1.91 -18.76
C SER A 56 -13.74 -1.09 -17.47
N VAL A 57 -14.92 -0.76 -16.93
CA VAL A 57 -15.06 0.02 -15.69
C VAL A 57 -14.70 -0.85 -14.48
N GLY A 58 -15.16 -2.10 -14.46
CA GLY A 58 -14.82 -3.07 -13.42
C GLY A 58 -13.30 -3.31 -13.31
N ASN A 59 -12.63 -3.53 -14.44
CA ASN A 59 -11.17 -3.68 -14.49
C ASN A 59 -10.44 -2.42 -14.03
N PHE A 60 -10.87 -1.25 -14.49
CA PHE A 60 -10.23 0.02 -14.09
C PHE A 60 -10.31 0.24 -12.58
N VAL A 61 -11.50 0.03 -12.00
CA VAL A 61 -11.72 0.15 -10.55
C VAL A 61 -10.89 -0.86 -9.78
N TYR A 62 -10.85 -2.12 -10.23
CA TYR A 62 -10.03 -3.18 -9.63
C TYR A 62 -8.56 -2.79 -9.60
N ILE A 63 -7.99 -2.37 -10.74
CA ILE A 63 -6.59 -1.94 -10.84
C ILE A 63 -6.32 -0.76 -9.90
N ALA A 64 -7.21 0.23 -9.85
CA ALA A 64 -7.05 1.38 -8.96
C ALA A 64 -7.04 0.98 -7.47
N LEU A 65 -7.96 0.09 -7.04
CA LEU A 65 -7.98 -0.45 -5.69
C LEU A 65 -6.70 -1.22 -5.35
N THR A 66 -6.17 -2.01 -6.29
CA THR A 66 -4.91 -2.74 -6.11
C THR A 66 -3.73 -1.79 -5.93
N LEU A 67 -3.66 -0.69 -6.69
CA LEU A 67 -2.62 0.33 -6.54
C LEU A 67 -2.68 1.02 -5.18
N VAL A 68 -3.89 1.39 -4.73
CA VAL A 68 -4.08 1.95 -3.38
C VAL A 68 -3.61 0.95 -2.33
N LYS A 69 -4.01 -0.32 -2.45
CA LYS A 69 -3.55 -1.38 -1.54
C LYS A 69 -2.03 -1.47 -1.49
N ALA A 70 -1.38 -1.53 -2.65
CA ALA A 70 0.07 -1.62 -2.76
C ALA A 70 0.76 -0.44 -2.09
N TYR A 71 0.26 0.78 -2.30
CA TYR A 71 0.77 1.98 -1.61
C TYR A 71 0.69 1.84 -0.08
N TYR A 72 -0.44 1.39 0.47
CA TYR A 72 -0.60 1.20 1.90
C TYR A 72 0.36 0.13 2.46
N ILE A 73 0.63 -0.95 1.73
CA ILE A 73 1.63 -1.96 2.13
C ILE A 73 3.03 -1.35 2.20
N VAL A 74 3.44 -0.66 1.14
CA VAL A 74 4.78 -0.08 1.03
C VAL A 74 4.99 1.04 2.06
N ALA A 75 3.98 1.90 2.27
CA ALA A 75 4.09 3.00 3.22
C ALA A 75 4.10 2.54 4.69
N TYR A 76 3.27 1.56 5.06
CA TYR A 76 3.02 1.21 6.47
C TYR A 76 3.61 -0.14 6.89
N PHE A 77 3.55 -1.18 6.06
CA PHE A 77 4.11 -2.50 6.40
C PHE A 77 5.60 -2.60 6.12
N MET A 78 6.10 -1.94 5.07
CA MET A 78 7.55 -1.83 4.83
C MET A 78 8.20 -0.69 5.63
N HIS A 79 7.44 -0.01 6.50
CA HIS A 79 7.90 1.08 7.36
C HIS A 79 8.51 2.31 6.64
N LEU A 80 8.44 2.37 5.31
CA LEU A 80 9.16 3.38 4.52
C LEU A 80 8.75 4.81 4.80
N LYS A 81 7.52 5.03 5.32
CA LYS A 81 7.03 6.37 5.63
C LYS A 81 7.80 7.06 6.78
N TYR A 82 8.41 6.31 7.68
CA TYR A 82 9.12 6.86 8.85
C TYR A 82 10.62 6.53 8.86
N GLU A 83 11.12 5.94 7.77
CA GLU A 83 12.50 5.47 7.63
C GLU A 83 13.36 6.41 6.78
N LYS A 84 14.66 6.09 6.69
CA LYS A 84 15.64 6.88 5.94
C LYS A 84 15.18 7.12 4.49
N LEU A 85 15.15 8.39 4.09
CA LEU A 85 14.76 8.83 2.74
C LEU A 85 15.50 8.09 1.61
N GLY A 86 16.75 7.65 1.85
CA GLY A 86 17.52 6.86 0.89
C GLY A 86 16.89 5.49 0.56
N LEU A 87 16.30 4.81 1.55
CA LEU A 87 15.63 3.52 1.33
C LEU A 87 14.32 3.70 0.55
N GLN A 88 13.56 4.74 0.89
CA GLN A 88 12.35 5.11 0.16
C GLN A 88 12.66 5.45 -1.31
N LEU A 89 13.72 6.22 -1.57
CA LEU A 89 14.12 6.59 -2.92
C LEU A 89 14.61 5.37 -3.72
N ALA A 90 15.40 4.49 -3.12
CA ALA A 90 15.91 3.27 -3.76
C ALA A 90 14.78 2.31 -4.19
N LEU A 91 13.74 2.15 -3.35
CA LEU A 91 12.58 1.35 -3.73
C LEU A 91 11.71 2.06 -4.77
N SER A 92 11.49 3.37 -4.61
CA SER A 92 10.69 4.15 -5.56
C SER A 92 11.30 4.11 -6.97
N ILE A 93 12.62 4.32 -7.11
CA ILE A 93 13.29 4.27 -8.43
C ILE A 93 13.21 2.88 -9.05
N SER A 94 13.30 1.81 -8.24
CA SER A 94 13.15 0.43 -8.71
C SER A 94 11.76 0.17 -9.30
N PHE A 95 10.69 0.63 -8.63
CA PHE A 95 9.33 0.51 -9.16
C PHE A 95 9.11 1.30 -10.46
N ILE A 96 9.66 2.51 -10.55
CA ILE A 96 9.61 3.31 -11.80
C ILE A 96 10.33 2.58 -12.92
N PHE A 97 11.51 2.01 -12.65
CA PHE A 97 12.29 1.29 -13.65
C PHE A 97 11.56 0.04 -14.16
N ILE A 98 10.93 -0.73 -13.27
CA ILE A 98 10.10 -1.89 -13.64
C ILE A 98 8.93 -1.44 -14.52
N GLY A 99 8.21 -0.37 -14.15
CA GLY A 99 7.11 0.16 -14.95
C GLY A 99 7.57 0.61 -16.34
N TYR A 100 8.71 1.32 -16.41
CA TYR A 100 9.31 1.73 -17.67
C TYR A 100 9.70 0.54 -18.55
N PHE A 101 10.31 -0.50 -17.96
CA PHE A 101 10.69 -1.71 -18.68
C PHE A 101 9.49 -2.46 -19.26
N ILE A 102 8.40 -2.58 -18.50
CA ILE A 102 7.15 -3.19 -19.00
C ILE A 102 6.61 -2.42 -20.20
N VAL A 103 6.60 -1.09 -20.16
CA VAL A 103 6.16 -0.26 -21.29
C VAL A 103 7.08 -0.45 -22.50
N LEU A 104 8.40 -0.48 -22.30
CA LEU A 104 9.36 -0.71 -23.38
C LEU A 104 9.12 -2.06 -24.07
N MET A 105 8.98 -3.13 -23.27
CA MET A 105 8.67 -4.47 -23.77
C MET A 105 7.33 -4.53 -24.49
N LEU A 106 6.32 -3.78 -24.05
CA LEU A 106 5.02 -3.73 -24.72
C LEU A 106 5.11 -3.02 -26.09
N ILE A 107 5.91 -1.95 -26.18
CA ILE A 107 6.16 -1.23 -27.44
C ILE A 107 6.91 -2.11 -28.43
N GLU A 108 8.05 -2.68 -28.02
CA GLU A 108 8.88 -3.55 -28.87
C GLU A 108 8.11 -4.82 -29.26
N GLY A 109 7.40 -5.44 -28.30
CA GLY A 109 6.55 -6.60 -28.58
C GLY A 109 5.42 -6.28 -29.57
N GLY A 110 4.80 -5.11 -29.45
CA GLY A 110 3.79 -4.64 -30.41
C GLY A 110 4.36 -4.38 -31.80
N TYR A 111 5.55 -3.78 -31.88
CA TYR A 111 6.25 -3.55 -33.14
C TYR A 111 6.60 -4.86 -33.86
N LEU A 112 7.11 -5.85 -33.11
CA LEU A 112 7.39 -7.18 -33.64
C LEU A 112 6.12 -7.88 -34.15
N HIS A 113 5.01 -7.80 -33.40
CA HIS A 113 3.74 -8.40 -33.81
C HIS A 113 3.18 -7.80 -35.12
N LEU A 114 3.37 -6.50 -35.33
CA LEU A 114 2.91 -5.79 -36.53
C LEU A 114 3.81 -6.02 -37.76
N HIS A 115 5.13 -6.11 -37.56
CA HIS A 115 6.10 -6.13 -38.67
C HIS A 115 6.73 -7.51 -38.94
N MET A 116 6.62 -8.47 -38.03
CA MET A 116 7.07 -9.85 -38.22
C MET A 116 6.02 -10.87 -37.75
N PRO A 117 4.86 -10.96 -38.42
CA PRO A 117 3.74 -11.80 -37.96
C PRO A 117 3.93 -13.32 -38.12
N LEU A 118 5.06 -13.79 -38.65
CA LEU A 118 5.26 -15.18 -39.12
C LEU A 118 6.54 -15.87 -38.61
N VAL A 119 7.11 -15.40 -37.49
CA VAL A 119 8.08 -16.16 -36.69
C VAL A 119 7.49 -16.43 -35.31
#